data_AF-A0AAD7DIM5-F1
#
_entry.id   AF-A0AAD7DIM5-F1
#
_cell.length_a   1.000
_cell.length_b   1.000
_cell.length_c   1.000
_cell.angle_alpha   90.00
_cell.angle_beta   90.00
_cell.angle_gamma   90.00
#
_symmetry.space_group_name_H-M   'P 1'
#
loop_
_entity.id
_entity.type
_entity.pdbx_description
1 polymer ?
#
loop_
_entity_poly.entity_id
_entity_poly.type
_entity_poly.pdbx_seq_one_letter_code
_entity_poly.pdbx_strand_id
1 'polypeptide(L)'
;IVLKSFHNTVIEGFWRCLKTMMGLNLKGIILHGKKQRIFDSNVGFHVLLFYWIFVPLIQHELDEFCAWWNSHRVRLQPDKNMSSGHVPAYVFEHASHVGGIECRIRIS
;
A
#
# COMPACT_ATOMS: atom_id res chain seq x y z
N ILE A 1 2.15 -9.59 -23.90
CA ILE A 1 3.30 -10.08 -23.10
C ILE A 1 2.82 -10.21 -21.66
N VAL A 2 2.71 -11.44 -21.14
CA VAL A 2 2.26 -11.70 -19.76
C VAL A 2 3.49 -11.63 -18.85
N LEU A 3 3.50 -10.68 -17.90
CA LEU A 3 4.58 -10.54 -16.91
C LEU A 3 4.67 -11.81 -16.06
N LYS A 4 5.83 -12.49 -16.10
CA LYS A 4 6.10 -13.65 -15.22
C LYS A 4 6.18 -13.17 -13.76
N SER A 5 5.40 -13.82 -12.88
CA SER A 5 5.16 -13.51 -11.45
C SER A 5 6.43 -13.16 -10.64
N PHE A 6 7.58 -13.74 -10.96
CA PHE A 6 8.86 -13.51 -10.26
C PHE A 6 9.42 -12.09 -10.40
N HIS A 7 8.94 -11.29 -11.36
CA HIS A 7 9.35 -9.89 -11.54
C HIS A 7 8.55 -8.91 -10.68
N ASN A 8 7.60 -9.39 -9.87
CA ASN A 8 6.74 -8.55 -9.06
C ASN A 8 7.35 -8.17 -7.70
N THR A 9 8.68 -8.19 -7.58
CA THR A 9 9.43 -7.95 -6.35
C THR A 9 9.05 -6.65 -5.65
N VAL A 10 8.64 -5.62 -6.41
CA VAL A 10 8.19 -4.35 -5.86
C VAL A 10 6.84 -4.49 -5.15
N ILE A 11 5.85 -5.16 -5.76
CA ILE A 11 4.56 -5.40 -5.07
C ILE A 11 4.74 -6.32 -3.88
N GLU A 12 5.61 -7.33 -3.98
CA GLU A 12 5.86 -8.26 -2.89
C GLU A 12 6.54 -7.54 -1.71
N GLY A 13 7.47 -6.63 -2.00
CA GLY A 13 8.09 -5.74 -1.01
C GLY A 13 7.08 -4.79 -0.38
N PHE A 14 6.19 -4.21 -1.19
CA PHE A 14 5.07 -3.39 -0.72
C PHE A 14 4.19 -4.15 0.26
N TRP A 15 3.69 -5.33 -0.11
CA TRP A 15 2.83 -6.14 0.76
C TRP A 15 3.54 -6.59 2.02
N ARG A 16 4.83 -6.91 1.95
CA ARG A 16 5.65 -7.23 3.11
C ARG A 16 5.76 -6.03 4.05
N CYS A 17 6.06 -4.85 3.54
CA CYS A 17 6.20 -3.63 4.31
C CYS A 17 4.87 -3.26 4.99
N LEU A 18 3.77 -3.27 4.24
CA LEU A 18 2.42 -3.06 4.77
C LEU A 18 2.09 -4.05 5.90
N LYS A 19 2.39 -5.34 5.70
CA LYS A 19 2.14 -6.37 6.72
C LYS A 19 2.98 -6.16 7.97
N THR A 20 4.23 -5.75 7.84
CA THR A 20 5.12 -5.46 8.97
C THR A 20 4.69 -4.21 9.73
N MET A 21 4.26 -3.15 9.03
CA MET A 21 3.83 -1.90 9.67
C MET A 21 2.44 -2.01 10.31
N MET A 22 1.47 -2.61 9.62
CA MET A 22 0.06 -2.64 10.06
C MET A 22 -0.44 -4.04 10.44
N GLY A 23 -0.10 -5.05 9.64
CA GLY A 23 -0.79 -6.34 9.60
C GLY A 23 -0.62 -7.23 10.84
N LEU A 24 0.52 -7.15 11.54
CA LEU A 24 0.76 -7.95 12.74
C LEU A 24 -0.03 -7.43 13.96
N ASN A 25 -0.24 -6.11 14.04
CA ASN A 25 -0.87 -5.47 15.20
C ASN A 25 -2.41 -5.57 15.14
N LEU A 26 -3.00 -5.27 13.98
CA LEU A 26 -4.44 -5.23 13.82
C LEU A 26 -5.12 -6.58 14.05
N LYS A 27 -4.56 -7.65 13.44
CA LYS A 27 -5.06 -9.02 13.65
C LYS A 27 -4.97 -9.42 15.12
N GLY A 28 -3.89 -9.04 15.80
CA GLY A 28 -3.71 -9.30 17.23
C GLY A 28 -4.80 -8.65 18.07
N ILE A 29 -5.08 -7.37 17.83
CA ILE A 29 -6.12 -6.60 18.54
C ILE A 29 -7.51 -7.20 18.30
N ILE A 30 -7.88 -7.50 17.05
CA ILE A 30 -9.19 -8.07 16.72
C ILE A 30 -9.38 -9.44 17.40
N LEU A 31 -8.37 -10.31 17.34
CA LEU A 31 -8.43 -11.63 17.98
C LEU A 31 -8.43 -11.53 19.51
N HIS A 32 -7.75 -10.53 20.07
CA HIS A 32 -7.79 -10.24 21.50
C HIS A 32 -9.20 -9.83 21.94
N GLY A 33 -9.84 -8.91 21.20
CA GLY A 33 -11.22 -8.49 21.46
C GLY A 33 -12.22 -9.65 21.42
N LYS A 34 -12.05 -10.59 20.49
CA LYS A 34 -12.84 -11.83 20.45
C LYS A 34 -12.61 -12.71 21.69
N LYS A 35 -11.35 -12.93 22.07
CA LYS A 35 -11.00 -13.75 23.24
C LYS A 35 -11.54 -13.18 24.55
N GLN A 36 -11.51 -11.85 24.70
CA GLN A 36 -12.01 -11.14 25.88
C GLN A 36 -13.53 -10.95 25.88
N ARG A 37 -14.26 -11.51 24.91
CA ARG A 37 -15.71 -11.32 24.74
C ARG A 37 -16.15 -9.85 24.61
N ILE A 38 -15.23 -8.96 24.20
CA ILE A 38 -15.53 -7.55 23.88
C ILE A 38 -16.32 -7.46 22.57
N PHE A 39 -16.06 -8.39 21.64
CA PHE A 39 -16.78 -8.52 20.38
C PHE A 39 -17.43 -9.90 20.27
N ASP A 40 -18.70 -9.92 19.85
CA ASP A 40 -19.45 -11.13 19.52
C ASP A 40 -20.11 -10.95 18.16
N SER A 41 -19.77 -11.83 17.21
CA SER A 41 -20.29 -11.77 15.84
C SER A 41 -21.77 -12.16 15.74
N ASN A 42 -22.33 -12.81 16.77
CA ASN A 42 -23.76 -13.15 16.81
C ASN A 42 -24.62 -11.95 17.24
N VAL A 43 -23.99 -10.88 17.72
CA VAL A 43 -24.67 -9.68 18.20
C VAL A 43 -24.62 -8.60 17.11
N GLY A 44 -25.78 -8.30 16.52
CA GLY A 44 -25.85 -7.40 15.36
C GLY A 44 -25.24 -6.01 15.60
N PHE A 45 -25.44 -5.41 16.78
CA PHE A 45 -24.86 -4.09 17.07
C PHE A 45 -23.34 -4.13 17.28
N HIS A 46 -22.78 -5.25 17.76
CA HIS A 46 -21.31 -5.42 17.83
C HIS A 46 -20.71 -5.41 16.43
N VAL A 47 -21.35 -6.08 15.47
CA VAL A 47 -20.92 -6.12 14.07
C VAL A 47 -20.96 -4.71 13.45
N LEU A 48 -22.07 -3.99 13.64
CA LEU A 48 -22.19 -2.61 13.14
C LEU A 48 -21.14 -1.68 13.74
N LEU A 49 -20.95 -1.73 15.06
CA LEU A 49 -19.96 -0.92 15.77
C LEU A 49 -18.52 -1.27 15.32
N PHE A 50 -18.25 -2.56 15.14
CA PHE A 50 -16.96 -3.02 14.64
C PHE A 50 -16.66 -2.42 13.26
N TYR A 51 -17.58 -2.50 12.31
CA TYR A 51 -17.38 -1.89 11.00
C TYR A 51 -17.28 -0.36 11.07
N TRP A 52 -18.12 0.28 11.89
CA TRP A 52 -18.11 1.74 12.06
C TRP A 52 -16.77 2.25 12.59
N ILE A 53 -16.09 1.50 13.46
CA ILE A 53 -14.78 1.88 14.00
C ILE A 53 -13.64 1.43 13.09
N PHE A 54 -13.60 0.13 12.75
CA PHE A 54 -12.43 -0.47 12.11
C PHE A 54 -12.31 -0.10 10.64
N VAL A 55 -13.40 0.10 9.90
CA VAL A 55 -13.31 0.49 8.49
C VAL A 55 -12.61 1.85 8.32
N PRO A 56 -13.06 2.95 8.95
CA PRO A 56 -12.37 4.23 8.80
C PRO A 56 -10.97 4.22 9.41
N LEU A 57 -10.75 3.50 10.52
CA LEU A 57 -9.42 3.35 11.11
C LEU A 57 -8.45 2.66 10.14
N ILE A 58 -8.85 1.53 9.55
CA ILE A 58 -8.02 0.81 8.58
C ILE A 58 -7.78 1.67 7.35
N GLN A 59 -8.80 2.38 6.85
CA GLN A 59 -8.66 3.26 5.70
C GLN A 59 -7.63 4.36 5.99
N HIS A 60 -7.72 5.02 7.14
CA HIS A 60 -6.78 6.07 7.53
C HIS A 60 -5.33 5.58 7.54
N GLU A 61 -5.08 4.43 8.17
CA GLU A 61 -3.74 3.82 8.23
C GLU A 61 -3.23 3.42 6.83
N LEU A 62 -4.13 2.94 5.95
CA LEU A 62 -3.78 2.64 4.56
C LEU A 62 -3.43 3.91 3.78
N ASP A 63 -4.14 5.01 4.02
CA ASP A 63 -3.88 6.30 3.39
C ASP A 63 -2.53 6.86 3.85
N GLU A 64 -2.23 6.80 5.15
CA GLU A 64 -0.92 7.18 5.69
C GLU A 64 0.20 6.32 5.11
N PHE A 65 0.00 5.00 5.04
CA PHE A 65 0.97 4.10 4.41
C PHE A 65 1.18 4.44 2.93
N CYS A 66 0.11 4.72 2.18
CA CYS A 66 0.22 5.13 0.78
C CYS A 66 1.01 6.44 0.64
N ALA A 67 0.75 7.44 1.49
CA ALA A 67 1.47 8.70 1.49
C ALA A 67 2.96 8.51 1.80
N TRP A 68 3.28 7.70 2.81
CA TRP A 68 4.66 7.35 3.15
C TRP A 68 5.34 6.56 2.03
N TRP A 69 4.66 5.55 1.48
CA TRP A 69 5.18 4.74 0.38
C TRP A 69 5.35 5.55 -0.91
N ASN A 70 4.55 6.58 -1.15
CA ASN A 70 4.76 7.42 -2.34
C ASN A 70 5.84 8.49 -2.13
N SER A 71 6.18 8.81 -0.87
CA SER A 71 7.21 9.78 -0.52
C SER A 71 8.59 9.17 -0.23
N HIS A 72 8.71 7.86 -0.03
CA HIS A 72 10.01 7.24 0.19
C HIS A 72 10.89 7.30 -1.05
N ARG A 73 12.20 7.52 -0.86
CA ARG A 73 13.16 7.52 -1.95
C ARG A 73 13.50 6.08 -2.34
N VAL A 74 13.24 5.73 -3.60
CA VAL A 74 13.61 4.42 -4.14
C VAL A 74 15.11 4.35 -4.35
N ARG A 75 15.72 3.20 -4.09
CA ARG A 75 17.14 2.96 -4.35
C ARG A 75 17.47 3.19 -5.83
N LEU A 76 18.61 3.81 -6.09
CA LEU A 76 19.16 3.95 -7.45
C LEU A 76 19.53 2.57 -8.01
N GLN A 77 19.07 2.27 -9.22
CA GLN A 77 19.37 1.07 -9.98
C GLN A 77 19.94 1.50 -11.35
N PRO A 78 21.28 1.52 -11.52
CA PRO A 78 21.92 2.12 -12.70
C PRO A 78 21.56 1.41 -14.01
N ASP A 79 21.31 0.10 -13.97
CA ASP A 79 20.99 -0.69 -15.15
C ASP A 79 19.50 -0.62 -15.57
N LYS A 80 18.70 0.18 -14.88
CA LYS A 80 17.25 0.27 -15.13
C LYS A 80 16.95 1.41 -16.10
N ASN A 81 16.23 1.11 -17.18
CA ASN A 81 15.82 2.08 -18.19
C ASN A 81 14.83 3.16 -17.69
N MET A 82 14.26 2.97 -16.48
CA MET A 82 13.31 3.89 -15.85
C MET A 82 14.00 4.65 -14.72
N SER A 83 13.54 5.88 -14.48
CA SER A 83 14.01 6.74 -13.38
C SER A 83 14.02 5.99 -12.04
N SER A 84 15.21 5.74 -11.51
CA SER A 84 15.44 5.16 -10.19
C SER A 84 16.24 6.14 -9.33
N GLY A 85 16.27 5.97 -8.00
CA GLY A 85 16.96 6.92 -7.10
C GLY A 85 16.13 8.13 -6.66
N HIS A 86 14.89 8.26 -7.16
CA HIS A 86 13.98 9.35 -6.88
C HIS A 86 12.79 8.92 -6.01
N VAL A 87 12.06 9.90 -5.50
CA VAL A 87 10.78 9.73 -4.81
C VAL A 87 9.67 9.45 -5.84
N PRO A 88 8.84 8.41 -5.68
CA PRO A 88 7.78 8.07 -6.64
C PRO A 88 6.83 9.23 -6.95
N ALA A 89 6.38 9.96 -5.94
CA ALA A 89 5.53 11.14 -6.14
C ALA A 89 6.20 12.21 -7.01
N TYR A 90 7.49 12.47 -6.78
CA TYR A 90 8.26 13.42 -7.60
C TYR A 90 8.37 12.95 -9.06
N VAL A 91 8.66 11.67 -9.29
CA VAL A 91 8.73 11.08 -10.64
C VAL A 91 7.38 11.17 -11.35
N PHE A 92 6.29 10.97 -10.63
CA PHE A 92 4.94 11.03 -11.19
C PHE A 92 4.58 12.45 -11.67
N GLU A 93 4.89 13.46 -10.87
CA GLU A 93 4.61 14.87 -11.20
C GLU A 93 5.61 15.46 -12.20
N HIS A 94 6.89 15.06 -12.12
CA HIS A 94 8.01 15.65 -12.86
C HIS A 94 8.71 14.63 -13.74
N ALA A 95 7.94 13.79 -14.44
CA ALA A 95 8.47 12.69 -15.24
C ALA A 95 9.54 13.16 -16.25
N SER A 96 9.37 14.34 -16.85
CA SER A 96 10.33 14.92 -17.80
C SER A 96 11.70 15.22 -17.18
N HIS A 97 11.76 15.61 -15.90
CA HIS A 97 13.01 15.95 -15.21
C HIS A 97 13.89 14.73 -14.92
N VAL A 98 13.28 13.54 -14.91
CA VAL A 98 13.95 12.27 -14.57
C VAL A 98 14.10 11.34 -15.78
N GLY A 99 13.99 11.89 -17.00
CA GLY A 99 14.15 11.13 -18.24
C GLY A 99 12.92 10.33 -18.67
N GLY A 100 11.74 10.65 -18.14
CA GLY A 100 10.47 10.08 -18.58
C GLY A 100 10.14 10.48 -20.02
N ILE A 101 9.69 9.50 -20.81
CA ILE A 101 9.28 9.68 -22.20
C ILE A 101 7.76 9.73 -22.33
N GLU A 102 7.26 10.52 -23.27
CA GLU A 102 5.83 10.59 -23.54
C GLU A 102 5.35 9.35 -24.29
N CYS A 103 4.61 8.48 -23.62
CA CYS A 103 4.07 7.25 -24.20
C CYS A 103 2.60 7.35 -24.66
N ARG A 104 2.05 8.57 -24.81
CA ARG A 104 0.66 8.76 -25.24
C ARG A 104 0.48 8.27 -26.68
N ILE A 105 -0.47 7.36 -26.90
CA ILE A 105 -0.85 6.89 -28.23
C ILE A 105 -1.95 7.84 -28.75
N ARG A 106 -1.71 8.51 -29.88
CA ARG A 106 -2.77 9.28 -30.55
C ARG A 106 -3.79 8.31 -31.11
N ILE A 107 -5.03 8.43 -30.65
CA ILE A 107 -6.16 7.75 -31.26
C ILE A 107 -6.63 8.66 -32.41
N SER A 108 -6.46 8.19 -33.65
CA SER A 108 -6.95 8.82 -34.88
C SER A 108 -8.43 8.52 -35.10
#